data_AF-K9SN91-F1
#
_entry.id   AF-K9SN91-F1
#
_cell.length_a   1.000
_cell.length_b   1.000
_cell.length_c   1.000
_cell.angle_alpha   90.00
_cell.angle_beta   90.00
_cell.angle_gamma   90.00
#
_symmetry.space_group_name_H-M   'P 1'
#
loop_
_entity.id
_entity.type
_entity.pdbx_description
1 polymer ?
#
loop_
_entity_poly.entity_id
_entity_poly.type
_entity_poly.pdbx_seq_one_letter_code
_entity_poly.pdbx_strand_id
1 'polypeptide(L)'
;MATLNQKIQQQLDALPGDQVKAALKRWLDISDADLTALEQALWEEQEAIAAVDTMMESQKFIQEFPILTEEQKIQRSLEAHADYEKNGGIANAEIEAWISNLPN
;
A
#
# COMPACT_ATOMS: atom_id res chain seq x y z
N MET A 1 3.87 28.98 -16.30
CA MET A 1 4.03 27.50 -16.31
C MET A 1 5.27 27.16 -15.50
N ALA A 2 5.20 26.15 -14.63
CA ALA A 2 6.38 25.69 -13.90
C ALA A 2 7.37 25.02 -14.86
N THR A 3 8.67 25.24 -14.64
CA THR A 3 9.73 24.56 -15.41
C THR A 3 9.84 23.09 -14.98
N LEU A 4 10.47 22.24 -15.80
CA LEU A 4 10.68 20.82 -15.49
C LEU A 4 11.36 20.63 -14.12
N ASN A 5 12.43 21.39 -13.85
CA ASN A 5 13.13 21.34 -12.57
C ASN A 5 12.22 21.77 -11.39
N GLN A 6 11.31 22.72 -11.59
CA GLN A 6 10.36 23.12 -10.55
C GLN A 6 9.35 22.03 -10.25
N LYS A 7 8.88 21.30 -11.27
CA LYS A 7 7.96 20.16 -11.09
C LYS A 7 8.62 19.00 -10.34
N ILE A 8 9.83 18.62 -10.75
CA ILE A 8 10.62 17.59 -10.08
C ILE A 8 10.85 17.96 -8.61
N GLN A 9 11.26 19.21 -8.34
CA GLN A 9 11.47 19.67 -6.97
C GLN A 9 10.18 19.60 -6.13
N GLN A 10 9.06 20.05 -6.68
CA GLN A 10 7.75 19.98 -6.00
C GLN A 10 7.35 18.56 -5.64
N GLN A 11 7.58 17.59 -6.54
CA GLN A 11 7.28 16.18 -6.27
C GLN A 11 8.23 15.58 -5.25
N LEU A 12 9.53 15.90 -5.31
CA LEU A 12 10.52 15.46 -4.31
C LEU A 12 10.23 15.99 -2.91
N ASP A 13 9.72 17.21 -2.79
CA ASP A 13 9.33 17.81 -1.51
C ASP A 13 8.03 17.22 -0.96
N ALA A 14 7.14 16.70 -1.82
CA ALA A 14 5.84 16.16 -1.45
C ALA A 14 5.86 14.65 -1.17
N LEU A 15 6.72 13.89 -1.84
CA LEU A 15 6.74 12.43 -1.74
C LEU A 15 7.51 11.94 -0.50
N PRO A 16 7.02 10.89 0.17
CA PRO A 16 7.82 10.18 1.18
C PRO A 16 9.11 9.61 0.59
N GLY A 17 10.18 9.59 1.39
CA GLY A 17 11.51 9.19 0.91
C GLY A 17 11.58 7.79 0.28
N ASP A 18 10.75 6.84 0.72
CA ASP A 18 10.72 5.50 0.11
C ASP A 18 10.06 5.49 -1.28
N GLN A 19 9.09 6.39 -1.50
CA GLN A 19 8.44 6.57 -2.80
C GLN A 19 9.37 7.31 -3.77
N VAL A 20 10.15 8.27 -3.27
CA VAL A 20 11.24 8.87 -4.04
C VAL A 20 12.26 7.82 -4.48
N LYS A 21 12.66 6.89 -3.60
CA LYS A 21 13.58 5.80 -3.96
C LYS A 21 12.97 4.86 -5.00
N ALA A 22 11.69 4.53 -4.88
CA ALA A 22 10.98 3.69 -5.84
C ALA A 22 10.94 4.35 -7.24
N ALA A 23 10.58 5.64 -7.30
CA ALA A 23 10.61 6.44 -8.52
C ALA A 23 12.01 6.51 -9.14
N LEU A 24 13.04 6.79 -8.32
CA LEU A 24 14.43 6.85 -8.78
C LEU A 24 14.91 5.50 -9.32
N LYS A 25 14.55 4.39 -8.66
CA LYS A 25 14.89 3.06 -9.14
C LYS A 25 14.25 2.81 -10.51
N ARG A 26 12.94 3.07 -10.65
CA ARG A 26 12.22 2.92 -11.92
C ARG A 26 12.85 3.76 -13.03
N TRP A 27 13.21 5.01 -12.70
CA TRP A 27 13.88 5.90 -13.63
C TRP A 27 15.24 5.36 -14.09
N LEU A 28 16.07 4.86 -13.15
CA LEU A 28 17.39 4.32 -13.45
C LEU A 28 17.37 2.98 -14.20
N ASP A 29 16.27 2.24 -14.13
CA ASP A 29 16.08 0.98 -14.87
C ASP A 29 15.77 1.23 -16.38
N ILE A 30 15.55 2.48 -16.80
CA ILE A 30 15.31 2.86 -18.21
C ILE A 30 16.64 3.18 -18.90
N SER A 31 16.89 2.57 -20.07
CA SER A 31 18.18 2.68 -20.79
C SER A 31 18.54 4.09 -21.25
N ASP A 32 17.54 4.94 -21.51
CA ASP A 32 17.69 6.35 -21.93
C ASP A 32 16.97 7.30 -20.95
N ALA A 33 17.27 7.13 -19.66
CA ALA A 33 16.68 7.91 -18.58
C ALA A 33 17.05 9.41 -18.66
N ASP A 34 16.07 10.27 -18.95
CA ASP A 34 16.21 11.74 -18.93
C ASP A 34 15.38 12.37 -17.81
N LEU A 35 15.49 13.70 -17.62
CA LEU A 35 14.75 14.40 -16.56
C LEU A 35 13.22 14.36 -16.78
N THR A 36 12.75 14.15 -18.00
CA THR A 36 11.32 14.00 -18.30
C THR A 36 10.82 12.65 -17.78
N ALA A 37 11.59 11.58 -18.01
CA ALA A 37 11.32 10.26 -17.47
C ALA A 37 11.35 10.25 -15.93
N LEU A 38 12.22 11.06 -15.31
CA LEU A 38 12.25 11.22 -13.85
C LEU A 38 10.97 11.91 -13.34
N GLU A 39 10.56 13.01 -13.96
CA GLU A 39 9.33 13.71 -13.59
C GLU A 39 8.11 12.80 -13.74
N GLN A 40 8.05 11.99 -14.79
CA GLN A 40 7.00 11.00 -15.00
C GLN A 40 7.02 9.89 -13.92
N ALA A 41 8.19 9.35 -13.57
CA ALA A 41 8.28 8.33 -12.52
C ALA A 41 7.86 8.88 -11.13
N LEU A 42 8.24 10.12 -10.82
CA LEU A 42 7.81 10.81 -9.61
C LEU A 42 6.30 11.12 -9.62
N TRP A 43 5.78 11.54 -10.77
CA TRP A 43 4.36 11.74 -11.01
C TRP A 43 3.62 10.43 -10.65
N GLU A 44 4.03 9.29 -11.21
CA GLU A 44 3.36 7.99 -11.06
C GLU A 44 3.27 7.53 -9.60
N GLU A 45 4.34 7.71 -8.82
CA GLU A 45 4.29 7.41 -7.39
C GLU A 45 3.30 8.33 -6.65
N GLN A 46 3.12 9.56 -7.12
CA GLN A 46 2.15 10.48 -6.55
C GLN A 46 0.70 10.08 -6.82
N GLU A 47 0.32 9.62 -8.04
CA GLU A 47 -1.02 8.99 -8.20
C GLU A 47 -1.14 7.75 -7.34
N ALA A 48 -0.11 6.91 -7.28
CA ALA A 48 -0.22 5.64 -6.58
C ALA A 48 -0.60 5.85 -5.11
N ILE A 49 0.01 6.83 -4.44
CA ILE A 49 -0.36 7.22 -3.07
C ILE A 49 -1.78 7.77 -3.01
N ALA A 50 -2.13 8.72 -3.89
CA ALA A 50 -3.47 9.32 -3.89
C ALA A 50 -4.58 8.28 -4.16
N ALA A 51 -4.30 7.28 -5.01
CA ALA A 51 -5.20 6.18 -5.31
C ALA A 51 -5.39 5.25 -4.12
N VAL A 52 -4.31 4.97 -3.36
CA VAL A 52 -4.38 4.19 -2.12
C VAL A 52 -5.19 4.95 -1.06
N ASP A 53 -4.93 6.25 -0.87
CA ASP A 53 -5.68 7.08 0.08
C ASP A 53 -7.18 7.10 -0.28
N THR A 54 -7.51 7.30 -1.56
CA THR A 54 -8.89 7.26 -2.05
C THR A 54 -9.53 5.88 -1.85
N MET A 55 -8.77 4.80 -2.08
CA MET A 55 -9.24 3.44 -1.83
C MET A 55 -9.54 3.22 -0.35
N MET A 56 -8.68 3.70 0.55
CA MET A 56 -8.86 3.58 2.00
C MET A 56 -10.07 4.38 2.50
N GLU A 57 -10.38 5.50 1.85
CA GLU A 57 -11.59 6.29 2.12
C GLU A 57 -12.86 5.70 1.48
N SER A 58 -12.73 4.69 0.61
CA SER A 58 -13.88 4.08 -0.05
C SER A 58 -14.79 3.37 0.97
N GLN A 59 -16.10 3.49 0.77
CA GLN A 59 -17.08 2.84 1.64
C GLN A 59 -16.89 1.31 1.69
N LYS A 60 -16.42 0.71 0.59
CA LYS A 60 -16.11 -0.72 0.52
C LYS A 60 -14.94 -1.08 1.44
N PHE A 61 -13.84 -0.32 1.39
CA PHE A 61 -12.69 -0.55 2.26
C PHE A 61 -13.05 -0.33 3.73
N ILE A 62 -13.81 0.72 4.05
CA ILE A 62 -14.28 0.99 5.42
C ILE A 62 -15.20 -0.12 5.94
N GLN A 63 -15.99 -0.78 5.08
CA GLN A 63 -16.80 -1.93 5.46
C GLN A 63 -15.96 -3.19 5.72
N GLU A 64 -14.94 -3.44 4.89
CA GLU A 64 -14.04 -4.59 5.03
C GLU A 64 -13.06 -4.42 6.21
N PHE A 65 -12.57 -3.20 6.43
CA PHE A 65 -11.60 -2.81 7.45
C PHE A 65 -12.13 -1.64 8.30
N PRO A 66 -13.17 -1.85 9.12
CA PRO A 66 -13.74 -0.79 9.94
C PRO A 66 -12.73 -0.28 10.97
N ILE A 67 -12.68 1.04 11.16
CA ILE A 67 -11.93 1.64 12.26
C ILE A 67 -12.65 1.29 13.57
N LEU A 68 -12.00 0.46 14.38
CA LEU A 68 -12.54 0.02 15.67
C LEU A 68 -12.12 0.96 16.79
N THR A 69 -13.02 1.22 17.74
CA THR A 69 -12.64 1.83 19.03
C THR A 69 -11.72 0.89 19.82
N GLU A 70 -10.99 1.40 20.81
CA GLU A 70 -10.13 0.55 21.66
C GLU A 70 -10.91 -0.58 22.33
N GLU A 71 -12.13 -0.30 22.83
CA GLU A 71 -13.01 -1.31 23.41
C GLU A 71 -13.38 -2.40 22.40
N GLN A 72 -13.68 -2.02 21.16
CA GLN A 72 -13.98 -2.96 20.08
C GLN A 72 -12.76 -3.78 19.65
N LYS A 73 -11.56 -3.18 19.66
CA LYS A 73 -10.31 -3.90 19.40
C LYS A 73 -10.05 -4.94 20.48
N ILE A 74 -10.21 -4.57 21.75
CA ILE A 74 -10.06 -5.48 22.89
C ILE A 74 -11.05 -6.63 22.77
N GLN A 75 -12.33 -6.32 22.52
CA GLN A 75 -13.37 -7.34 22.39
C GLN A 75 -13.10 -8.30 21.23
N ARG A 76 -12.74 -7.80 20.04
CA ARG A 76 -12.35 -8.66 18.91
C ARG A 76 -11.11 -9.52 19.21
N SER A 77 -10.14 -8.97 19.92
CA SER A 77 -8.94 -9.71 20.33
C SER A 77 -9.30 -10.85 21.27
N LEU A 78 -10.17 -10.61 22.24
CA LEU A 78 -10.67 -11.64 23.16
C LEU A 78 -11.48 -12.72 22.43
N GLU A 79 -12.31 -12.34 21.46
CA GLU A 79 -13.06 -13.28 20.62
C GLU A 79 -12.12 -14.17 19.78
N ALA A 80 -11.12 -13.57 19.13
CA ALA A 80 -10.12 -14.32 18.37
C ALA A 80 -9.30 -15.25 19.26
N HIS A 81 -8.98 -14.83 20.48
CA HIS A 81 -8.27 -15.67 21.45
C HIS A 81 -9.12 -16.86 21.90
N ALA A 82 -10.39 -16.61 22.27
CA ALA A 82 -11.32 -17.67 22.66
C ALA A 82 -11.58 -18.66 21.50
N ASP A 83 -11.62 -18.18 20.26
CA ASP A 83 -11.77 -19.04 19.09
C ASP A 83 -10.53 -19.91 18.86
N TYR A 84 -9.34 -19.34 19.02
CA TYR A 84 -8.08 -20.10 18.98
C TYR A 84 -7.99 -21.15 20.10
N GLU A 85 -8.39 -20.81 21.32
CA GLU A 85 -8.43 -21.78 22.43
C GLU A 85 -9.40 -22.93 22.15
N LYS A 86 -10.52 -22.66 21.47
CA LYS A 86 -11.56 -23.64 21.16
C LYS A 86 -11.23 -24.52 19.96
N ASN A 87 -10.74 -23.92 18.89
CA ASN A 87 -10.56 -24.58 17.59
C ASN A 87 -9.08 -24.86 17.27
N GLY A 88 -8.15 -24.35 18.07
CA GLY A 88 -6.72 -24.35 17.78
C GLY A 88 -6.33 -23.31 16.73
N GLY A 89 -5.07 -23.36 16.29
CA GLY A 89 -4.62 -22.63 15.12
C GLY A 89 -4.97 -23.35 13.83
N ILE A 90 -4.90 -22.62 12.72
CA ILE A 90 -4.99 -23.21 11.37
C ILE A 90 -3.77 -24.10 11.15
N ALA A 91 -3.96 -25.35 10.74
CA ALA A 91 -2.87 -26.26 10.46
C ALA A 91 -2.11 -25.83 9.19
N ASN A 92 -0.79 -26.06 9.13
CA ASN A 92 0.01 -25.74 7.94
C ASN A 92 -0.57 -26.32 6.65
N ALA A 93 -1.16 -27.53 6.69
CA ALA A 93 -1.81 -28.15 5.54
C ALA A 93 -3.02 -27.35 5.02
N GLU A 94 -3.76 -26.69 5.91
CA GLU A 94 -4.89 -25.82 5.53
C GLU A 94 -4.39 -24.51 4.92
N ILE A 95 -3.27 -23.97 5.41
CA ILE A 95 -2.60 -22.80 4.83
C ILE A 95 -2.09 -23.13 3.43
N GLU A 96 -1.44 -24.28 3.23
CA GLU A 96 -0.95 -24.73 1.92
C GLU A 96 -2.10 -24.94 0.91
N ALA A 97 -3.21 -25.54 1.36
CA ALA A 97 -4.41 -25.70 0.53
C ALA A 97 -5.05 -24.35 0.15
N TRP A 98 -5.03 -23.38 1.06
CA TRP A 98 -5.53 -22.04 0.80
C TRP A 98 -4.64 -21.30 -0.21
N ILE A 99 -3.31 -21.33 -0.03
CA ILE A 99 -2.33 -20.76 -0.98
C ILE A 99 -2.48 -21.37 -2.36
N SER A 100 -2.67 -22.70 -2.44
CA SER A 100 -2.84 -23.41 -3.71
C SER A 100 -4.14 -23.05 -4.45
N ASN A 101 -5.10 -22.42 -3.78
CA ASN A 101 -6.37 -21.96 -4.34
C ASN A 101 -6.37 -20.47 -4.68
N LEU A 102 -5.30 -19.74 -4.40
CA LEU A 102 -5.20 -18.35 -4.83
C LEU A 102 -5.02 -18.31 -6.36
N PRO A 103 -5.73 -17.42 -7.07
CA PRO A 103 -5.52 -17.24 -8.50
C PRO A 103 -4.08 -16.77 -8.74
N ASN A 104 -3.38 -17.51 -9.62
CA ASN A 104 -2.02 -17.16 -10.07
C ASN A 104 -2.01 -15.86 -10.88
#